data_AF-A0A6G1RT35-F1
#
_entry.id   AF-A0A6G1RT35-F1
#
_cell.length_a   1.000
_cell.length_b   1.000
_cell.length_c   1.000
_cell.angle_alpha   90.00
_cell.angle_beta   90.00
_cell.angle_gamma   90.00
#
_symmetry.space_group_name_H-M   'P 1'
#
loop_
_entity.id
_entity.type
_entity.pdbx_description
1 polymer ?
#
loop_
_entity_poly.entity_id
_entity_poly.type
_entity_poly.pdbx_seq_one_letter_code
_entity_poly.pdbx_strand_id
1 'polypeptide(L)'
;RLPPRLEGRWVSTGCEVRPGPEFLTRSYLFYSNRLFKAYQFYYWDPSCRDPSYSLVIKGKLRLRQASWITRGATEADYHLHKVGIVFHSQKAMREVAAWINQTSGEGCSGFLPPGR
;
A
#
# COMPACT_ATOMS: atom_id res chain seq x y z
N ARG A 1 2.79 -14.42 -22.86
CA ARG A 1 3.80 -15.35 -22.30
C ARG A 1 3.84 -15.13 -20.80
N LEU A 2 3.64 -16.17 -20.01
CA LEU A 2 3.86 -16.13 -18.57
C LEU A 2 5.37 -16.30 -18.31
N PRO A 3 5.97 -15.60 -17.34
CA PRO A 3 5.34 -14.59 -16.47
C PRO A 3 5.18 -13.21 -17.15
N PRO A 4 4.22 -12.38 -16.70
CA PRO A 4 4.00 -11.04 -17.22
C PRO A 4 5.21 -10.13 -16.98
N ARG A 5 5.41 -9.18 -17.90
CA ARG A 5 6.37 -8.07 -17.73
C ARG A 5 5.69 -6.97 -16.91
N LEU A 6 6.10 -6.83 -15.65
CA LEU A 6 5.56 -5.84 -14.71
C LEU A 6 6.37 -4.54 -14.69
N GLU A 7 7.56 -4.54 -15.29
CA GLU A 7 8.48 -3.41 -15.26
C GLU A 7 7.81 -2.11 -15.74
N GLY A 8 8.11 -1.02 -15.05
CA GLY A 8 7.58 0.31 -15.36
C GLY A 8 6.68 0.87 -14.27
N ARG A 9 6.01 1.98 -14.62
CA ARG A 9 5.19 2.75 -13.70
C ARG A 9 3.71 2.42 -13.87
N TRP A 10 3.05 2.10 -12.76
CA TRP A 10 1.64 1.76 -12.68
C TRP A 10 0.96 2.76 -11.77
N VAL A 11 0.06 3.55 -12.32
CA VAL A 11 -0.61 4.65 -11.60
C VAL A 11 -2.11 4.50 -11.68
N SER A 12 -2.82 4.88 -10.62
CA SER A 12 -4.26 5.07 -10.70
C SER A 12 -4.57 6.19 -11.70
N THR A 13 -5.60 5.98 -12.51
CA THR A 13 -6.14 7.02 -13.39
C THR A 13 -7.23 7.85 -12.70
N GLY A 14 -7.68 7.44 -11.52
CA GLY A 14 -8.70 8.11 -10.72
C GLY A 14 -8.71 7.59 -9.28
N CYS A 15 -9.69 8.03 -8.49
CA CYS A 15 -9.87 7.56 -7.12
C CYS A 15 -10.36 6.11 -7.12
N GLU A 16 -9.62 5.21 -6.49
CA GLU A 16 -9.99 3.80 -6.35
C GLU A 16 -10.79 3.59 -5.06
N VAL A 17 -11.87 2.82 -5.14
CA VAL A 17 -12.69 2.42 -3.98
C VAL A 17 -12.40 0.96 -3.64
N ARG A 18 -12.11 0.68 -2.37
CA ARG A 18 -11.90 -0.69 -1.86
C ARG A 18 -13.05 -1.10 -0.92
N PRO A 19 -13.28 -2.42 -0.73
CA PRO A 19 -14.18 -2.90 0.32
C PRO A 19 -13.67 -2.50 1.72
N GLY A 20 -14.57 -1.97 2.57
CA GLY A 20 -14.20 -1.16 3.74
C GLY A 20 -13.88 0.25 3.27
N PRO A 21 -14.49 1.33 3.79
CA PRO A 21 -14.51 2.69 3.18
C PRO A 21 -13.11 3.31 3.03
N GLU A 22 -12.37 2.81 2.06
CA GLU A 22 -10.99 3.14 1.77
C GLU A 22 -10.95 3.68 0.35
N PHE A 23 -10.69 4.98 0.26
CA PHE A 23 -10.49 5.70 -0.99
C PHE A 23 -9.00 5.92 -1.16
N LEU A 24 -8.44 5.50 -2.29
CA LEU A 24 -7.00 5.65 -2.51
C LEU A 24 -6.62 5.94 -3.96
N THR A 25 -5.45 6.55 -4.12
CA THR A 25 -4.71 6.53 -5.38
C THR A 25 -3.36 5.85 -5.16
N ARG A 26 -2.82 5.23 -6.21
CA ARG A 26 -1.56 4.49 -6.14
C ARG A 26 -0.61 4.87 -7.25
N SER A 27 0.68 4.81 -6.94
CA SER A 27 1.78 5.02 -7.90
C SER A 27 2.89 4.04 -7.60
N TYR A 28 3.00 2.99 -8.40
CA TYR A 28 3.95 1.90 -8.22
C TYR A 28 4.99 1.91 -9.32
N LEU A 29 6.21 1.55 -8.96
CA LEU A 29 7.33 1.39 -9.87
C LEU A 29 7.94 0.01 -9.64
N PHE A 30 7.89 -0.84 -10.65
CA PHE A 30 8.53 -2.14 -10.66
C PHE A 30 9.79 -2.08 -11.51
N TYR A 31 10.89 -2.57 -10.95
CA TYR A 31 12.17 -2.66 -11.62
C TYR A 31 12.36 -4.05 -12.25
N SER A 32 13.23 -4.14 -13.26
CA SER A 32 13.58 -5.40 -13.93
C SER A 32 14.06 -6.49 -12.97
N ASN A 33 14.76 -6.11 -11.89
CA ASN A 33 15.24 -7.00 -10.83
C ASN A 33 14.17 -7.44 -9.80
N ARG A 34 12.89 -7.17 -10.09
CA ARG A 34 11.71 -7.47 -9.25
C ARG A 34 11.65 -6.70 -7.94
N LEU A 35 12.52 -5.72 -7.71
CA LEU A 35 12.29 -4.74 -6.66
C LEU A 35 11.11 -3.85 -7.05
N PHE A 36 10.43 -3.32 -6.04
CA PHE A 36 9.38 -2.33 -6.25
C PHE A 36 9.45 -1.20 -5.23
N LYS A 37 8.94 -0.05 -5.67
CA LYS A 37 8.54 1.07 -4.82
C LYS A 37 7.06 1.29 -5.03
N ALA A 38 6.30 1.37 -3.96
CA ALA A 38 4.87 1.59 -4.00
C ALA A 38 4.49 2.78 -3.12
N TYR A 39 3.80 3.74 -3.72
CA TYR A 39 3.15 4.84 -3.02
C TYR A 39 1.64 4.60 -3.04
N GLN A 40 1.02 4.64 -1.87
CA GLN A 40 -0.43 4.61 -1.71
C GLN A 40 -0.84 5.87 -0.95
N PHE A 41 -1.79 6.61 -1.50
CA PHE A 41 -2.33 7.83 -0.89
C PHE A 41 -3.77 7.54 -0.50
N TYR A 42 -4.07 7.59 0.80
CA TYR A 42 -5.40 7.31 1.34
C TYR A 42 -6.15 8.61 1.64
N TYR A 43 -7.45 8.59 1.41
CA TYR A 43 -8.34 9.74 1.53
C TYR A 43 -9.59 9.39 2.32
N TRP A 44 -10.19 10.40 2.94
CA TRP A 44 -11.45 10.26 3.69
C TRP A 44 -12.69 10.33 2.80
N ASP A 45 -12.55 10.83 1.57
CA ASP A 45 -13.65 11.10 0.67
C ASP A 45 -13.51 10.36 -0.67
N PRO A 46 -14.63 10.04 -1.34
CA PRO A 46 -14.64 9.30 -2.61
C PRO A 46 -14.08 10.10 -3.80
N SER A 47 -13.86 11.41 -3.65
CA SER A 47 -13.25 12.23 -4.69
C SER A 47 -11.74 12.39 -4.52
N CYS A 48 -11.14 11.75 -3.52
CA CYS A 48 -9.72 11.81 -3.21
C CYS A 48 -9.22 13.26 -3.03
N ARG A 49 -9.95 14.08 -2.25
CA ARG A 49 -9.63 15.50 -2.00
C ARG A 49 -9.17 15.78 -0.56
N ASP A 50 -9.58 14.96 0.39
CA ASP A 50 -9.25 15.08 1.81
C ASP A 50 -8.24 13.98 2.20
N PRO A 51 -6.92 14.28 2.18
CA PRO A 51 -5.88 13.29 2.41
C PRO A 51 -5.82 12.86 3.88
N SER A 52 -5.76 11.55 4.11
CA SER A 52 -5.66 10.96 5.44
C SER A 52 -4.20 10.64 5.79
N TYR A 53 -3.66 9.60 5.16
CA TYR A 53 -2.27 9.17 5.30
C TYR A 53 -1.74 8.63 3.99
N SER A 54 -0.43 8.41 3.92
CA SER A 54 0.20 7.78 2.77
C SER A 54 1.20 6.71 3.20
N LEU A 55 1.29 5.66 2.40
CA LEU A 55 2.25 4.59 2.59
C LEU A 55 3.36 4.68 1.55
N VAL A 56 4.60 4.55 2.02
CA VAL A 56 5.80 4.41 1.20
C VAL A 56 6.36 3.02 1.43
N ILE A 57 6.21 2.15 0.44
CA ILE A 57 6.53 0.74 0.55
C ILE A 57 7.69 0.43 -0.39
N LYS A 58 8.67 -0.31 0.13
CA LYS A 58 9.77 -0.88 -0.67
C LYS A 58 9.82 -2.37 -0.42
N GLY A 59 10.01 -3.14 -1.47
CA GLY A 59 10.10 -4.59 -1.36
C GLY A 59 10.56 -5.27 -2.63
N LYS A 60 10.40 -6.59 -2.65
CA LYS A 60 10.67 -7.46 -3.78
C LYS A 60 9.48 -8.35 -4.06
N LEU A 61 9.17 -8.51 -5.35
CA LEU A 61 8.12 -9.39 -5.82
C LEU A 61 8.70 -10.74 -6.24
N ARG A 62 8.04 -11.83 -5.85
CA ARG A 62 8.33 -13.18 -6.33
C ARG A 62 7.13 -13.71 -7.11
N LEU A 63 7.27 -13.77 -8.43
CA LEU A 63 6.24 -14.35 -9.28
C LEU A 63 6.21 -15.88 -9.13
N ARG A 64 4.99 -16.43 -9.11
CA ARG A 64 4.70 -17.85 -8.94
C ARG A 64 4.06 -18.41 -10.23
N GLN A 65 3.17 -19.39 -10.08
CA GLN A 65 2.38 -19.98 -11.15
C GLN A 65 1.28 -19.05 -11.68
N ALA A 66 0.63 -19.46 -12.77
CA ALA A 66 -0.64 -18.89 -13.20
C ALA A 66 -1.68 -19.04 -12.10
N SER A 67 -2.54 -18.03 -11.94
CA SER A 67 -3.61 -18.10 -10.94
C SER A 67 -4.67 -19.13 -11.32
N TRP A 68 -5.07 -19.95 -10.35
CA TRP A 68 -6.19 -20.87 -10.50
C TRP A 68 -7.56 -20.19 -10.32
N ILE A 69 -7.59 -19.08 -9.58
CA ILE A 69 -8.79 -18.28 -9.30
C ILE A 69 -9.09 -17.32 -10.45
N THR A 70 -8.07 -16.59 -10.91
CA THR A 70 -8.23 -15.53 -11.91
C THR A 70 -7.54 -15.91 -13.21
N ARG A 71 -8.32 -16.29 -14.23
CA ARG A 71 -7.79 -16.65 -15.56
C ARG A 71 -6.93 -15.52 -16.13
N GLY A 72 -5.73 -15.87 -16.62
CA GLY A 72 -4.77 -14.92 -17.18
C GLY A 72 -3.92 -14.17 -16.16
N ALA A 73 -4.20 -14.28 -14.85
CA ALA A 73 -3.37 -13.69 -13.81
C ALA A 73 -2.19 -14.60 -13.43
N THR A 74 -1.19 -14.02 -12.76
CA THR A 74 -0.04 -14.72 -12.17
C THR A 74 -0.04 -14.48 -10.68
N GLU A 75 0.08 -15.55 -9.89
CA GLU A 75 0.22 -15.45 -8.45
C GLU A 75 1.58 -14.85 -8.10
N ALA A 76 1.63 -14.04 -7.04
CA ALA A 76 2.86 -13.39 -6.63
C ALA A 76 2.92 -13.20 -5.11
N ASP A 77 4.08 -13.50 -4.54
CA ASP A 77 4.40 -13.23 -3.14
C ASP A 77 5.16 -11.90 -3.03
N TYR A 78 4.86 -11.13 -1.98
CA TYR A 78 5.51 -9.85 -1.70
C TYR A 78 6.42 -9.99 -0.48
N HIS A 79 7.69 -9.65 -0.64
CA HIS A 79 8.62 -9.51 0.48
C HIS A 79 8.85 -8.02 0.75
N LEU A 80 8.31 -7.52 1.86
CA LEU A 80 8.40 -6.12 2.24
C LEU A 80 9.74 -5.86 2.94
N HIS A 81 10.52 -4.91 2.44
CA HIS A 81 11.76 -4.47 3.08
C HIS A 81 11.52 -3.32 4.05
N LYS A 82 10.64 -2.38 3.67
CA LYS A 82 10.29 -1.23 4.51
C LYS A 82 8.90 -0.73 4.16
N VAL A 83 8.13 -0.42 5.19
CA VAL A 83 6.87 0.32 5.10
C VAL A 83 7.04 1.58 5.94
N GLY A 84 6.79 2.74 5.35
CA GLY A 84 6.73 4.01 6.05
C GLY A 84 5.33 4.59 5.91
N ILE A 85 4.85 5.26 6.97
CA ILE A 85 3.60 6.00 6.96
C ILE A 85 3.88 7.51 7.05
N VAL A 86 3.08 8.30 6.34
CA VAL A 86 3.07 9.76 6.42
C VAL A 86 1.64 10.18 6.74
N PHE A 87 1.45 10.93 7.82
CA PHE A 87 0.15 11.46 8.20
C PHE A 87 -0.01 12.89 7.68
N HIS A 88 -1.17 13.21 7.11
CA HIS A 88 -1.44 14.54 6.55
C HIS A 88 -2.14 15.49 7.52
N SER A 89 -2.52 15.00 8.71
CA SER A 89 -3.00 15.81 9.82
C SER A 89 -2.80 15.11 11.16
N GLN A 90 -2.81 15.88 12.25
CA GLN A 90 -2.76 15.33 13.61
C GLN A 90 -4.02 14.51 13.96
N LYS A 91 -5.18 14.85 13.35
CA LYS A 91 -6.40 14.04 13.45
C LYS A 91 -6.19 12.67 12.81
N ALA A 92 -5.74 12.63 11.55
CA ALA A 92 -5.48 11.38 10.83
C ALA A 92 -4.44 10.51 11.54
N MET A 93 -3.38 11.11 12.08
CA MET A 93 -2.39 10.39 12.89
C MET A 93 -3.04 9.68 14.09
N ARG A 94 -3.88 10.38 14.87
CA ARG A 94 -4.52 9.81 16.06
C ARG A 94 -5.49 8.69 15.70
N GLU A 95 -6.31 8.89 14.66
CA GLU A 95 -7.29 7.89 14.21
C GLU A 95 -6.59 6.63 13.69
N VAL A 96 -5.59 6.78 12.82
CA VAL A 96 -4.84 5.65 12.27
C VAL A 96 -4.03 4.93 13.34
N ALA A 97 -3.39 5.66 14.26
CA ALA A 97 -2.68 5.04 15.38
C ALA A 97 -3.61 4.25 16.30
N ALA A 98 -4.82 4.76 16.56
CA ALA A 98 -5.83 4.03 17.33
C ALA A 98 -6.25 2.73 16.62
N TRP A 99 -6.46 2.76 15.31
CA TRP A 99 -6.77 1.55 14.52
C TRP A 99 -5.64 0.55 14.53
N ILE A 100 -4.39 1.00 14.35
CA ILE A 100 -3.22 0.12 14.40
C ILE A 100 -3.13 -0.55 15.77
N ASN A 101 -3.27 0.21 16.86
CA ASN A 101 -3.22 -0.36 18.23
C ASN A 101 -4.33 -1.38 18.50
N GLN A 102 -5.50 -1.28 17.86
CA GLN A 102 -6.58 -2.25 18.00
C GLN A 102 -6.35 -3.54 17.21
N THR A 103 -5.62 -3.45 16.09
CA THR A 103 -5.43 -4.57 15.15
C THR A 103 -4.07 -5.24 15.28
N SER A 104 -3.13 -4.62 15.99
CA SER A 104 -1.81 -5.17 16.26
C SER A 104 -1.81 -6.02 17.52
N GLY A 105 -1.13 -7.18 17.47
CA GLY A 105 -0.76 -7.93 18.68
C GLY A 105 0.27 -7.16 19.51
N GLU A 106 0.71 -7.74 20.64
CA GLU A 106 1.60 -7.11 21.65
C GLU A 106 2.88 -6.43 21.09
N GLY A 107 3.29 -6.74 19.85
CA GLY A 107 4.51 -6.26 19.19
C GLY A 107 4.46 -4.93 18.43
N CYS A 108 3.34 -4.18 18.39
CA CYS A 108 3.32 -2.83 17.78
C CYS A 108 3.18 -1.69 18.80
N SER A 109 3.46 -1.95 20.07
CA SER A 109 3.60 -0.89 21.08
C SER A 109 4.73 0.07 20.69
N GLY A 110 4.44 1.38 20.63
CA GLY A 110 5.43 2.41 20.29
C GLY A 110 5.59 2.75 18.80
N PHE A 111 4.58 2.46 17.96
CA PHE A 111 4.60 2.80 16.52
C PHE A 111 4.79 4.29 16.20
N LEU A 112 4.31 5.17 17.08
CA LEU A 112 4.52 6.61 16.93
C LEU A 112 5.89 6.99 17.51
N PRO A 113 6.73 7.73 16.77
CA PRO A 113 7.94 8.29 17.35
C PRO A 113 7.55 9.22 18.52
N PRO A 114 8.37 9.32 19.59
CA PRO A 114 8.16 10.33 20.61
C PRO A 114 8.10 11.70 19.92
N GLY A 115 6.99 12.41 20.14
CA GLY A 115 6.74 13.70 19.52
C GLY A 115 7.90 14.66 19.76
N ARG A 116 8.33 15.36 18.70
CA ARG A 116 9.26 16.47 18.81
C ARG A 116 8.50 17.76 18.99
#